data_AF-A0A535HMX9-F1
#
_entry.id   AF-A0A535HMX9-F1
#
_cell.length_a   1.000
_cell.length_b   1.000
_cell.length_c   1.000
_cell.angle_alpha   90.00
_cell.angle_beta   90.00
_cell.angle_gamma   90.00
#
_symmetry.space_group_name_H-M   'P 1'
#
loop_
_entity.id
_entity.type
_entity.pdbx_description
1 polymer ?
#
loop_
_entity_poly.entity_id
_entity_poly.type
_entity_poly.pdbx_seq_one_letter_code
_entity_poly.pdbx_strand_id
1 'polypeptide(L)'
;MSIDTDRLAKIEALRLAKGAHDSFARGASVMEAVAYVAGEPFSDHPQCASPVVGAFLRAWNDRLDDETRQRLTPYVVRLVGTAGSDEDERRRRDMLWEWVLGTLVPTWLETAGMHAEAKDVRAQGRQALAHVREKAWERRMEARERLTALVRAYVTSASASAHAAPAAAAYEAATYGAAAYAASAAHAATASDASDTADASLADAAASYDAVGAAASTYVDADTDAYAAYAADADNAVAAAYAYVEAVMAPTVRELEDSAFDLLDRLIDVHRKVA
;
A
#
# COMPACT_ATOMS: atom_id res chain seq x y z
N MET A 1 12.28 -10.03 27.61
CA MET A 1 10.87 -10.42 27.40
C MET A 1 10.77 -11.90 27.13
N SER A 2 9.64 -12.53 27.45
CA SER A 2 9.38 -13.95 27.19
C SER A 2 8.23 -14.07 26.17
N ILE A 3 8.28 -15.12 25.35
CA ILE A 3 7.25 -15.45 24.37
C ILE A 3 6.45 -16.63 24.92
N ASP A 4 5.14 -16.50 24.97
CA ASP A 4 4.23 -17.59 25.34
C ASP A 4 4.12 -18.56 24.16
N THR A 5 4.72 -19.74 24.32
CA THR A 5 4.80 -20.79 23.29
C THR A 5 3.44 -21.39 22.94
N ASP A 6 2.52 -21.49 23.90
CA ASP A 6 1.18 -22.02 23.66
C ASP A 6 0.35 -21.03 22.83
N ARG A 7 0.56 -19.73 23.07
CA ARG A 7 -0.03 -18.66 22.26
C ARG A 7 0.60 -18.58 20.87
N LEU A 8 1.91 -18.76 20.76
CA LEU A 8 2.60 -18.79 19.48
C LEU A 8 2.06 -19.90 18.57
N ALA A 9 1.87 -21.12 19.10
CA ALA A 9 1.29 -22.23 18.34
C ALA A 9 -0.12 -21.91 17.79
N LYS A 10 -0.91 -21.09 18.50
CA LYS A 10 -2.22 -20.62 18.01
C LYS A 10 -2.08 -19.59 16.89
N ILE A 11 -1.06 -18.73 16.94
CA ILE A 11 -0.76 -17.78 15.85
C ILE A 11 -0.31 -18.51 14.60
N GLU A 12 0.54 -19.53 14.72
CA GLU A 12 1.00 -20.33 13.58
C GLU A 12 -0.13 -21.09 12.88
N ALA A 13 -1.20 -21.41 13.61
CA ALA A 13 -2.41 -22.01 13.06
C ALA A 13 -3.48 -20.99 12.60
N LEU A 14 -3.29 -19.71 12.92
CA LEU A 14 -4.19 -18.63 12.55
C LEU A 14 -3.79 -18.03 11.19
N ARG A 15 -4.76 -17.52 10.44
CA ARG A 15 -4.51 -16.60 9.34
C ARG A 15 -4.65 -15.17 9.84
N LEU A 16 -3.62 -14.35 9.64
CA LEU A 16 -3.66 -12.93 9.99
C LEU A 16 -4.76 -12.23 9.20
N ALA A 17 -5.52 -11.39 9.89
CA ALA A 17 -6.67 -10.67 9.36
C ALA A 17 -6.39 -9.16 9.28
N LYS A 18 -7.14 -8.47 8.40
CA LYS A 18 -7.15 -7.01 8.32
C LYS A 18 -8.05 -6.39 9.39
N GLY A 19 -7.74 -5.18 9.80
CA GLY A 19 -8.52 -4.37 10.71
C GLY A 19 -8.29 -4.70 12.18
N ALA A 20 -9.08 -4.04 13.02
CA ALA A 20 -9.02 -4.17 14.47
C ALA A 20 -9.97 -5.26 14.97
N HIS A 21 -9.47 -6.07 15.90
CA HIS A 21 -10.21 -7.11 16.57
C HIS A 21 -10.21 -6.80 18.07
N ASP A 22 -11.32 -7.04 18.73
CA ASP A 22 -11.43 -6.85 20.19
C ASP A 22 -11.12 -8.15 20.96
N SER A 23 -10.84 -9.25 20.27
CA SER A 23 -10.44 -10.52 20.86
C SER A 23 -9.79 -11.44 19.83
N PHE A 24 -8.83 -12.25 20.28
CA PHE A 24 -8.15 -13.27 19.47
C PHE A 24 -9.11 -14.22 18.74
N ALA A 25 -10.25 -14.55 19.37
CA ALA A 25 -11.25 -15.45 18.79
C ALA A 25 -11.92 -14.90 17.53
N ARG A 26 -11.85 -13.58 17.27
CA ARG A 26 -12.40 -12.93 16.08
C ARG A 26 -11.38 -12.71 14.97
N GLY A 27 -10.13 -13.07 15.20
CA GLY A 27 -9.00 -12.78 14.31
C GLY A 27 -7.90 -12.02 15.04
N ALA A 28 -6.80 -11.81 14.35
CA ALA A 28 -5.71 -10.95 14.80
C ALA A 28 -4.97 -10.36 13.60
N SER A 29 -4.66 -9.08 13.66
CA SER A 29 -3.62 -8.44 12.86
C SER A 29 -2.23 -8.85 13.36
N VAL A 30 -1.18 -8.53 12.59
CA VAL A 30 0.20 -8.79 13.02
C VAL A 30 0.53 -8.15 14.37
N MET A 31 0.06 -6.93 14.66
CA MET A 31 0.40 -6.24 15.92
C MET A 31 -0.39 -6.78 17.11
N GLU A 32 -1.64 -7.20 16.90
CA GLU A 32 -2.43 -7.90 17.91
C GLU A 32 -1.84 -9.27 18.24
N ALA A 33 -1.32 -9.98 17.23
CA ALA A 33 -0.59 -11.22 17.41
C ALA A 33 0.68 -11.03 18.25
N VAL A 34 1.42 -9.94 18.04
CA VAL A 34 2.60 -9.58 18.85
C VAL A 34 2.21 -9.38 20.32
N ALA A 35 1.19 -8.56 20.60
CA ALA A 35 0.70 -8.36 21.97
C ALA A 35 0.29 -9.70 22.61
N TYR A 36 -0.43 -10.54 21.85
CA TYR A 36 -0.92 -11.83 22.31
C TYR A 36 0.24 -12.74 22.74
N VAL A 37 1.25 -12.96 21.90
CA VAL A 37 2.38 -13.85 22.23
C VAL A 37 3.32 -13.26 23.29
N ALA A 38 3.36 -11.94 23.44
CA ALA A 38 4.10 -11.25 24.48
C ALA A 38 3.43 -11.33 25.87
N GLY A 39 2.20 -11.85 25.95
CA GLY A 39 1.44 -11.90 27.20
C GLY A 39 0.78 -10.57 27.59
N GLU A 40 0.78 -9.59 26.69
CA GLU A 40 0.20 -8.27 26.91
C GLU A 40 -1.33 -8.28 26.75
N PRO A 41 -2.04 -7.23 27.21
CA PRO A 41 -3.44 -7.02 26.83
C PRO A 41 -3.59 -7.04 25.31
N PHE A 42 -4.65 -7.69 24.82
CA PHE A 42 -4.91 -7.81 23.39
C PHE A 42 -5.14 -6.42 22.78
N SER A 43 -4.20 -5.97 21.95
CA SER A 43 -4.19 -4.65 21.32
C SER A 43 -3.22 -4.66 20.14
N ASP A 44 -3.49 -3.80 19.14
CA ASP A 44 -2.60 -3.46 18.03
C ASP A 44 -1.50 -2.42 18.41
N HIS A 45 -1.45 -2.01 19.68
CA HIS A 45 -0.43 -1.13 20.26
C HIS A 45 0.39 -1.84 21.36
N PRO A 46 1.06 -2.96 21.06
CA PRO A 46 1.87 -3.65 22.05
C PRO A 46 3.00 -2.77 22.57
N GLN A 47 3.20 -2.78 23.90
CA GLN A 47 4.27 -2.03 24.56
C GLN A 47 5.65 -2.65 24.28
N CYS A 48 5.68 -3.93 23.95
CA CYS A 48 6.89 -4.66 23.64
C CYS A 48 7.52 -4.38 22.28
N ALA A 49 6.78 -3.76 21.36
CA ALA A 49 7.26 -3.49 20.02
C ALA A 49 7.57 -2.00 19.84
N SER A 50 8.42 -1.69 18.87
CA SER A 50 8.66 -0.30 18.46
C SER A 50 7.34 0.35 18.05
N PRO A 51 6.98 1.53 18.59
CA PRO A 51 5.78 2.25 18.17
C PRO A 51 5.86 2.69 16.70
N VAL A 52 7.05 2.99 16.18
CA VAL A 52 7.26 3.37 14.76
C VAL A 52 7.00 2.17 13.84
N VAL A 53 7.59 1.01 14.15
CA VAL A 53 7.33 -0.23 13.38
C VAL A 53 5.89 -0.66 13.52
N GLY A 54 5.31 -0.53 14.72
CA GLY A 54 3.90 -0.83 14.96
C GLY A 54 2.96 0.03 14.15
N ALA A 55 3.24 1.33 14.02
CA ALA A 55 2.46 2.22 13.16
C ALA A 55 2.51 1.77 11.69
N PHE A 56 3.72 1.52 11.17
CA PHE A 56 3.90 1.00 9.81
C PHE A 56 3.13 -0.30 9.58
N LEU A 57 3.28 -1.28 10.48
CA LEU A 57 2.66 -2.59 10.33
C LEU A 57 1.14 -2.58 10.48
N ARG A 58 0.56 -1.72 11.33
CA ARG A 58 -0.90 -1.54 11.38
C ARG A 58 -1.43 -1.07 10.02
N ALA A 59 -0.82 -0.03 9.46
CA ALA A 59 -1.23 0.54 8.18
C ALA A 59 -1.01 -0.44 7.01
N TRP A 60 0.10 -1.19 7.02
CA TRP A 60 0.47 -2.09 5.94
C TRP A 60 -0.28 -3.42 5.99
N ASN A 61 -0.48 -4.01 7.18
CA ASN A 61 -1.29 -5.23 7.39
C ASN A 61 -2.66 -5.13 6.70
N ASP A 62 -3.30 -3.97 6.83
CA ASP A 62 -4.66 -3.75 6.33
C ASP A 62 -4.73 -3.56 4.82
N ARG A 63 -3.60 -3.22 4.19
CA ARG A 63 -3.49 -2.93 2.76
C ARG A 63 -2.87 -4.06 1.94
N LEU A 64 -2.19 -5.01 2.59
CA LEU A 64 -1.76 -6.25 1.94
C LEU A 64 -2.96 -7.11 1.55
N ASP A 65 -2.84 -7.84 0.43
CA ASP A 65 -3.78 -8.91 0.10
C ASP A 65 -3.69 -10.07 1.12
N ASP A 66 -4.69 -10.95 1.09
CA ASP A 66 -4.83 -12.01 2.09
C ASP A 66 -3.68 -13.03 2.11
N GLU A 67 -3.03 -13.29 0.97
CA GLU A 67 -1.92 -14.23 0.88
C GLU A 67 -0.61 -13.56 1.27
N THR A 68 -0.31 -12.37 0.74
CA THR A 68 0.91 -11.63 1.09
C THR A 68 0.94 -11.28 2.57
N ARG A 69 -0.21 -10.97 3.20
CA ARG A 69 -0.29 -10.71 4.65
C ARG A 69 0.21 -11.88 5.49
N GLN A 70 0.07 -13.12 5.04
CA GLN A 70 0.55 -14.27 5.81
C GLN A 70 2.08 -14.34 5.90
N ARG A 71 2.80 -13.66 5.01
CA ARG A 71 4.26 -13.47 5.10
C ARG A 71 4.67 -12.68 6.35
N LEU A 72 3.74 -11.99 7.02
CA LEU A 72 4.00 -11.29 8.29
C LEU A 72 4.04 -12.22 9.50
N THR A 73 3.53 -13.46 9.40
CA THR A 73 3.47 -14.40 10.54
C THR A 73 4.83 -14.63 11.22
N PRO A 74 5.95 -14.86 10.50
CA PRO A 74 7.26 -15.01 11.14
C PRO A 74 7.76 -13.75 11.86
N TYR A 75 7.24 -12.57 11.51
CA TYR A 75 7.60 -11.31 12.15
C TYR A 75 6.98 -11.14 13.54
N VAL A 76 5.89 -11.85 13.86
CA VAL A 76 5.24 -11.79 15.18
C VAL A 76 6.25 -12.00 16.31
N VAL A 77 7.11 -13.02 16.19
CA VAL A 77 8.16 -13.30 17.17
C VAL A 77 9.29 -12.27 17.12
N ARG A 78 9.67 -11.83 15.91
CA ARG A 78 10.81 -10.92 15.69
C ARG A 78 10.55 -9.50 16.20
N LEU A 79 9.28 -9.11 16.29
CA LEU A 79 8.85 -7.79 16.77
C LEU A 79 8.83 -7.69 18.30
N VAL A 80 8.72 -8.83 19.00
CA VAL A 80 8.74 -8.86 20.47
C VAL A 80 10.09 -8.35 20.99
N GLY A 81 10.05 -7.28 21.78
CA GLY A 81 11.24 -6.65 22.36
C GLY A 81 11.92 -5.62 21.45
N THR A 82 11.29 -5.22 20.36
CA THR A 82 11.81 -4.15 19.47
C THR A 82 11.61 -2.74 20.00
N ALA A 83 10.80 -2.56 21.06
CA ALA A 83 10.67 -1.28 21.75
C ALA A 83 12.06 -0.76 22.16
N GLY A 84 12.42 0.42 21.65
CA GLY A 84 13.77 0.97 21.79
C GLY A 84 13.81 2.30 22.53
N SER A 85 15.00 2.90 22.54
CA SER A 85 15.18 4.28 22.97
C SER A 85 14.60 5.27 21.95
N ASP A 86 14.41 6.53 22.34
CA ASP A 86 14.00 7.59 21.40
C ASP A 86 14.98 7.73 20.21
N GLU A 87 16.25 7.38 20.40
CA GLU A 87 17.25 7.38 19.33
C GLU A 87 17.01 6.26 18.32
N ASP A 88 16.66 5.06 18.80
CA ASP A 88 16.28 3.94 17.93
C ASP A 88 15.03 4.30 17.12
N GLU A 89 14.03 4.91 17.76
CA GLU A 89 12.80 5.33 17.07
C GLU A 89 13.06 6.46 16.06
N ARG A 90 13.95 7.42 16.36
CA ARG A 90 14.39 8.42 15.36
C ARG A 90 15.05 7.77 14.16
N ARG A 91 15.98 6.84 14.39
CA ARG A 91 16.66 6.12 13.31
C ARG A 91 15.70 5.34 12.42
N ARG A 92 14.68 4.69 13.01
CA ARG A 92 13.64 3.97 12.26
C ARG A 92 12.80 4.91 11.40
N ARG A 93 12.45 6.10 11.91
CA ARG A 93 11.77 7.14 11.12
C ARG A 93 12.62 7.59 9.94
N ASP A 94 13.91 7.83 10.15
CA ASP A 94 14.83 8.23 9.07
C ASP A 94 14.90 7.15 7.98
N MET A 95 14.99 5.87 8.36
CA MET A 95 14.98 4.74 7.42
C MET A 95 13.67 4.61 6.63
N LEU A 96 12.52 4.81 7.27
CA LEU A 96 11.23 4.87 6.59
C LEU A 96 11.19 6.01 5.59
N TRP A 97 11.68 7.19 5.96
CA TRP A 97 11.74 8.35 5.08
C TRP A 97 12.67 8.16 3.89
N GLU A 98 13.85 7.59 4.11
CA GLU A 98 14.77 7.22 3.04
C GLU A 98 14.11 6.26 2.04
N TRP A 99 13.35 5.28 2.53
CA TRP A 99 12.63 4.36 1.65
C TRP A 99 11.47 5.03 0.92
N VAL A 100 10.67 5.86 1.60
CA VAL A 100 9.56 6.61 0.97
C VAL A 100 10.07 7.51 -0.16
N LEU A 101 11.14 8.27 0.08
CA LEU A 101 11.68 9.26 -0.86
C LEU A 101 12.60 8.65 -1.92
N GLY A 102 13.28 7.54 -1.61
CA GLY A 102 14.22 6.89 -2.52
C GLY A 102 13.59 5.81 -3.39
N THR A 103 12.57 5.12 -2.86
CA THR A 103 12.00 3.90 -3.44
C THR A 103 10.51 4.06 -3.70
N LEU A 104 9.66 4.17 -2.66
CA LEU A 104 8.21 4.07 -2.80
C LEU A 104 7.62 5.10 -3.78
N VAL A 105 7.81 6.39 -3.49
CA VAL A 105 7.22 7.47 -4.30
C VAL A 105 7.84 7.49 -5.71
N PRO A 106 9.18 7.46 -5.88
CA PRO A 106 9.79 7.45 -7.21
C PRO A 106 9.38 6.26 -8.08
N THR A 107 9.29 5.04 -7.54
CA THR A 107 8.89 3.85 -8.30
C THR A 107 7.46 3.98 -8.85
N TRP A 108 6.53 4.53 -8.05
CA TRP A 108 5.18 4.81 -8.54
C TRP A 108 5.12 5.90 -9.60
N LEU A 109 5.91 6.97 -9.43
CA LEU A 109 6.03 8.02 -10.44
C LEU A 109 6.60 7.48 -11.76
N GLU A 110 7.65 6.65 -11.71
CA GLU A 110 8.24 6.01 -12.89
C GLU A 110 7.25 5.09 -13.58
N THR A 111 6.46 4.33 -12.81
CA THR A 111 5.38 3.49 -13.35
C THR A 111 4.30 4.33 -14.06
N ALA A 112 4.05 5.57 -13.59
CA ALA A 112 3.14 6.52 -14.23
C ALA A 112 3.75 7.31 -15.41
N GLY A 113 5.03 7.07 -15.74
CA GLY A 113 5.80 7.79 -16.76
C GLY A 113 6.33 9.17 -16.32
N MET A 114 6.25 9.47 -15.02
CA MET A 114 6.64 10.76 -14.41
C MET A 114 8.11 10.76 -13.96
N HIS A 115 9.02 10.51 -14.90
CA HIS A 115 10.45 10.34 -14.60
C HIS A 115 11.14 11.61 -14.08
N ALA A 116 10.68 12.79 -14.50
CA ALA A 116 11.24 14.06 -14.04
C ALA A 116 10.88 14.30 -12.57
N GLU A 117 9.62 14.06 -12.21
CA GLU A 117 9.12 14.18 -10.86
C GLU A 117 9.76 13.15 -9.93
N ALA A 118 9.96 11.90 -10.41
CA ALA A 118 10.70 10.88 -9.65
C ALA A 118 12.13 11.33 -9.35
N LYS A 119 12.81 11.97 -10.31
CA LYS A 119 14.14 12.54 -10.13
C LYS A 119 14.13 13.71 -9.14
N ASP A 120 13.10 14.55 -9.17
CA ASP A 120 12.95 15.67 -8.25
C ASP A 120 12.74 15.21 -6.80
N VAL A 121 11.93 14.17 -6.58
CA VAL A 121 11.78 13.56 -5.23
C VAL A 121 13.12 13.06 -4.70
N ARG A 122 13.90 12.33 -5.52
CA ARG A 122 15.21 11.83 -5.09
C ARG A 122 16.23 12.94 -4.83
N ALA A 123 16.15 14.06 -5.56
CA ALA A 123 17.09 15.17 -5.44
C ALA A 123 16.75 16.14 -4.29
N GLN A 124 15.46 16.41 -4.07
CA GLN A 124 14.97 17.46 -3.17
C GLN A 124 14.27 16.89 -1.93
N GLY A 125 14.06 15.58 -1.87
CA GLY A 125 13.42 14.89 -0.76
C GLY A 125 12.02 15.44 -0.47
N ARG A 126 11.75 15.72 0.82
CA ARG A 126 10.43 16.19 1.28
C ARG A 126 9.97 17.48 0.60
N GLN A 127 10.90 18.34 0.18
CA GLN A 127 10.58 19.63 -0.45
C GLN A 127 9.84 19.46 -1.79
N ALA A 128 10.04 18.35 -2.49
CA ALA A 128 9.37 18.07 -3.76
C ALA A 128 7.93 17.55 -3.57
N LEU A 129 7.60 16.96 -2.42
CA LEU A 129 6.38 16.15 -2.26
C LEU A 129 5.09 16.93 -2.53
N ALA A 130 5.00 18.19 -2.10
CA ALA A 130 3.82 19.02 -2.33
C ALA A 130 3.56 19.25 -3.83
N HIS A 131 4.60 19.60 -4.59
CA HIS A 131 4.49 19.81 -6.03
C HIS A 131 4.22 18.49 -6.78
N VAL A 132 4.95 17.44 -6.41
CA VAL A 132 4.82 16.11 -7.00
C VAL A 132 3.43 15.52 -6.78
N ARG A 133 2.82 15.76 -5.60
CA ARG A 133 1.43 15.39 -5.32
C ARG A 133 0.47 16.02 -6.34
N GLU A 134 0.58 17.33 -6.57
CA GLU A 134 -0.28 18.04 -7.53
C GLU A 134 -0.06 17.50 -8.95
N LYS A 135 1.20 17.28 -9.35
CA LYS A 135 1.53 16.71 -10.66
C LYS A 135 1.00 15.29 -10.85
N ALA A 136 1.11 14.45 -9.82
CA ALA A 136 0.58 13.10 -9.85
C ALA A 136 -0.94 13.10 -9.91
N TRP A 137 -1.60 14.06 -9.24
CA TRP A 137 -3.04 14.28 -9.37
C TRP A 137 -3.44 14.71 -10.78
N GLU A 138 -2.75 15.68 -11.39
CA GLU A 138 -2.97 16.08 -12.79
C GLU A 138 -2.84 14.86 -13.72
N ARG A 139 -1.76 14.09 -13.59
CA ARG A 139 -1.50 12.89 -14.39
C ARG A 139 -2.61 11.83 -14.23
N ARG A 140 -3.09 11.63 -13.00
CA ARG A 140 -4.22 10.76 -12.70
C ARG A 140 -5.47 11.22 -13.45
N MET A 141 -5.79 12.51 -13.41
CA MET A 141 -6.99 13.04 -14.08
C MET A 141 -6.91 12.91 -15.61
N GLU A 142 -5.75 13.17 -16.21
CA GLU A 142 -5.52 12.96 -17.66
C GLU A 142 -5.73 11.49 -18.06
N ALA A 143 -5.16 10.55 -17.30
CA ALA A 143 -5.31 9.12 -17.56
C ALA A 143 -6.77 8.68 -17.46
N ARG A 144 -7.52 9.22 -16.48
CA ARG A 144 -8.97 8.97 -16.32
C ARG A 144 -9.76 9.45 -17.53
N GLU A 145 -9.47 10.64 -18.04
CA GLU A 145 -10.17 11.21 -19.20
C GLU A 145 -9.93 10.35 -20.44
N ARG A 146 -8.67 9.95 -20.70
CA ARG A 146 -8.32 9.09 -21.83
C ARG A 146 -8.96 7.71 -21.74
N LEU A 147 -8.93 7.10 -20.55
CA LEU A 147 -9.61 5.84 -20.28
C LEU A 147 -11.11 5.93 -20.58
N THR A 148 -11.77 6.98 -20.09
CA THR A 148 -13.20 7.24 -20.34
C THR A 148 -13.49 7.37 -21.84
N ALA A 149 -12.64 8.07 -22.59
CA ALA A 149 -12.79 8.23 -24.03
C ALA A 149 -12.64 6.90 -24.79
N LEU A 150 -11.64 6.07 -24.41
CA LEU A 150 -11.40 4.77 -25.00
C LEU A 150 -12.56 3.79 -24.76
N VAL A 151 -13.09 3.76 -23.53
CA VAL A 151 -14.26 2.95 -23.18
C VAL A 151 -15.48 3.39 -23.99
N ARG A 152 -15.75 4.70 -24.07
CA ARG A 152 -16.85 5.23 -24.87
C ARG A 152 -16.73 4.85 -26.35
N ALA A 153 -15.53 4.97 -26.92
CA ALA A 153 -15.29 4.59 -28.32
C ALA A 153 -15.50 3.09 -28.56
N TYR A 154 -15.08 2.24 -27.62
CA TYR A 154 -15.30 0.80 -27.69
C TYR A 154 -16.81 0.47 -27.67
N VAL A 155 -17.55 0.99 -26.68
CA VAL A 155 -19.00 0.74 -26.50
C VAL A 155 -19.82 1.21 -27.69
N THR A 156 -19.47 2.36 -28.29
CA THR A 156 -20.22 2.94 -29.42
C THR A 156 -19.93 2.28 -30.77
N SER A 157 -18.91 1.43 -30.88
CA SER A 157 -18.43 0.88 -32.17
C SER A 157 -19.24 -0.27 -32.77
N ALA A 158 -20.39 -0.65 -32.20
CA ALA A 158 -21.30 -1.70 -32.73
C ALA A 158 -20.63 -3.06 -33.07
N SER A 159 -19.47 -3.38 -32.47
CA SER A 159 -18.79 -4.67 -32.59
C SER A 159 -18.78 -5.43 -31.27
N ALA A 160 -19.94 -5.49 -30.61
CA ALA A 160 -20.16 -6.17 -29.33
C ALA A 160 -20.11 -7.72 -29.40
N SER A 161 -19.45 -8.32 -30.41
CA SER A 161 -19.44 -9.78 -30.58
C SER A 161 -18.06 -10.44 -30.56
N ALA A 162 -17.00 -9.70 -30.24
CA ALA A 162 -15.74 -10.31 -29.83
C ALA A 162 -14.80 -9.23 -29.27
N HIS A 163 -13.84 -9.68 -28.45
CA HIS A 163 -12.53 -9.07 -28.14
C HIS A 163 -12.39 -8.41 -26.76
N ALA A 164 -11.37 -8.90 -26.06
CA ALA A 164 -10.77 -8.35 -24.85
C ALA A 164 -10.58 -6.83 -24.92
N ALA A 165 -10.60 -6.17 -23.75
CA ALA A 165 -10.36 -4.73 -23.63
C ALA A 165 -9.09 -4.31 -24.41
N PRO A 166 -9.13 -3.22 -25.19
CA PRO A 166 -7.98 -2.78 -25.97
C PRO A 166 -6.82 -2.40 -25.06
N ALA A 167 -5.60 -2.84 -25.38
CA ALA A 167 -4.39 -2.60 -24.58
C ALA A 167 -4.16 -1.12 -24.22
N ALA A 168 -4.67 -0.18 -25.03
CA ALA A 168 -4.63 1.25 -24.74
C ALA A 168 -5.46 1.65 -23.51
N ALA A 169 -6.67 1.12 -23.35
CA ALA A 169 -7.51 1.40 -22.16
C ALA A 169 -6.82 0.86 -20.91
N ALA A 170 -6.22 -0.31 -21.07
CA ALA A 170 -5.57 -1.03 -20.02
C ALA A 170 -4.26 -0.35 -19.57
N TYR A 171 -3.50 0.25 -20.51
CA TYR A 171 -2.36 1.13 -20.23
C TYR A 171 -2.75 2.42 -19.49
N GLU A 172 -3.82 3.09 -19.90
CA GLU A 172 -4.29 4.32 -19.24
C GLU A 172 -4.83 4.04 -17.84
N ALA A 173 -5.48 2.89 -17.61
CA ALA A 173 -5.90 2.47 -16.28
C ALA A 173 -4.71 2.16 -15.34
N ALA A 174 -3.64 1.53 -15.85
CA ALA A 174 -2.40 1.34 -15.09
C ALA A 174 -1.71 2.68 -14.77
N THR A 175 -1.67 3.60 -15.73
CA THR A 175 -1.16 4.97 -15.53
C THR A 175 -1.96 5.71 -14.45
N TYR A 176 -3.29 5.63 -14.50
CA TYR A 176 -4.18 6.20 -13.48
C TYR A 176 -3.85 5.64 -12.10
N GLY A 177 -3.74 4.31 -11.98
CA GLY A 177 -3.43 3.63 -10.73
C GLY A 177 -2.08 4.09 -10.17
N ALA A 178 -1.03 4.05 -10.98
CA ALA A 178 0.31 4.47 -10.57
C ALA A 178 0.38 5.95 -10.16
N ALA A 179 -0.29 6.84 -10.91
CA ALA A 179 -0.37 8.26 -10.57
C ALA A 179 -1.18 8.51 -9.29
N ALA A 180 -2.27 7.76 -9.07
CA ALA A 180 -3.05 7.80 -7.83
C ALA A 180 -2.21 7.34 -6.63
N TYR A 181 -1.38 6.31 -6.79
CA TYR A 181 -0.44 5.86 -5.77
C TYR A 181 0.58 6.94 -5.43
N ALA A 182 1.25 7.48 -6.43
CA ALA A 182 2.23 8.54 -6.23
C ALA A 182 1.61 9.75 -5.50
N ALA A 183 0.39 10.16 -5.89
CA ALA A 183 -0.33 11.26 -5.24
C ALA A 183 -0.69 10.93 -3.79
N SER A 184 -1.19 9.72 -3.51
CA SER A 184 -1.55 9.28 -2.16
C SER A 184 -0.33 9.18 -1.24
N ALA A 185 0.74 8.54 -1.71
CA ALA A 185 1.99 8.40 -0.98
C ALA A 185 2.60 9.78 -0.67
N ALA A 186 2.64 10.67 -1.67
CA ALA A 186 3.11 12.04 -1.48
C ALA A 186 2.21 12.83 -0.51
N HIS A 187 0.88 12.68 -0.59
CA HIS A 187 -0.05 13.36 0.31
C HIS A 187 0.13 12.93 1.77
N ALA A 188 0.11 11.62 2.05
CA ALA A 188 0.31 11.08 3.39
C ALA A 188 1.69 11.49 3.94
N ALA A 189 2.72 11.49 3.10
CA ALA A 189 4.04 11.98 3.46
C ALA A 189 4.02 13.48 3.81
N THR A 190 3.35 14.35 3.03
CA THR A 190 3.23 15.78 3.39
C THR A 190 2.48 16.02 4.71
N ALA A 191 1.54 15.15 5.09
CA ALA A 191 0.79 15.28 6.35
C ALA A 191 1.63 14.91 7.58
N SER A 192 2.69 14.10 7.41
CA SER A 192 3.53 13.63 8.51
C SER A 192 4.48 14.66 9.11
N ASP A 193 4.70 15.81 8.47
CA ASP A 193 5.49 16.91 9.05
C ASP A 193 4.73 17.70 10.15
N ALA A 194 3.44 17.43 10.36
CA ALA A 194 2.64 17.99 11.45
C ALA A 194 2.71 17.09 12.70
N SER A 195 3.45 17.53 13.72
CA SER A 195 3.70 16.82 14.99
C SER A 195 2.43 16.39 15.70
N ASP A 196 2.39 15.10 16.05
CA ASP A 196 1.47 14.32 16.92
C ASP A 196 0.92 13.07 16.19
N THR A 197 0.91 13.10 14.86
CA THR A 197 0.50 11.96 14.01
C THR A 197 1.57 11.55 13.00
N ALA A 198 2.79 12.09 13.10
CA ALA A 198 3.87 11.90 12.14
C ALA A 198 4.14 10.42 11.81
N ASP A 199 4.13 9.55 12.83
CA ASP A 199 4.34 8.10 12.64
C ASP A 199 3.16 7.43 11.93
N ALA A 200 1.93 7.85 12.21
CA ALA A 200 0.73 7.33 11.55
C ALA A 200 0.65 7.80 10.09
N SER A 201 0.95 9.07 9.83
CA SER A 201 0.96 9.64 8.48
C SER A 201 2.10 9.08 7.62
N LEU A 202 3.29 8.86 8.21
CA LEU A 202 4.40 8.18 7.54
C LEU A 202 4.07 6.71 7.29
N ALA A 203 3.42 6.04 8.23
CA ALA A 203 2.94 4.68 8.06
C ALA A 203 1.89 4.57 6.95
N ASP A 204 0.95 5.51 6.88
CA ASP A 204 -0.04 5.58 5.81
C ASP A 204 0.60 5.86 4.45
N ALA A 205 1.61 6.72 4.40
CA ALA A 205 2.40 6.93 3.20
C ALA A 205 3.09 5.63 2.78
N ALA A 206 3.80 5.00 3.72
CA ALA A 206 4.55 3.77 3.50
C ALA A 206 3.67 2.57 3.12
N ALA A 207 2.42 2.57 3.57
CA ALA A 207 1.47 1.50 3.34
C ALA A 207 0.59 1.72 2.10
N SER A 208 0.65 2.89 1.45
CA SER A 208 -0.26 3.25 0.36
C SER A 208 -0.13 2.36 -0.89
N TYR A 209 -0.81 1.21 -0.84
CA TYR A 209 -0.90 0.16 -1.87
C TYR A 209 -2.36 -0.22 -2.24
N ASP A 210 -3.37 0.55 -1.83
CA ASP A 210 -4.80 0.27 -2.07
C ASP A 210 -5.44 0.96 -3.31
N ALA A 211 -4.68 1.68 -4.13
CA ALA A 211 -5.20 2.38 -5.30
C ALA A 211 -5.46 1.50 -6.54
N VAL A 212 -5.07 0.20 -6.58
CA VAL A 212 -5.48 -0.74 -7.64
C VAL A 212 -6.99 -0.94 -7.59
N GLY A 213 -7.55 -1.16 -6.38
CA GLY A 213 -9.00 -1.23 -6.16
C GLY A 213 -9.69 0.11 -6.47
N ALA A 214 -9.08 1.24 -6.10
CA ALA A 214 -9.64 2.56 -6.41
C ALA A 214 -9.59 2.89 -7.91
N ALA A 215 -8.51 2.54 -8.61
CA ALA A 215 -8.35 2.69 -10.07
C ALA A 215 -9.38 1.89 -10.83
N ALA A 216 -9.57 0.66 -10.40
CA ALA A 216 -10.52 -0.24 -11.00
C ALA A 216 -11.97 0.12 -10.63
N SER A 217 -12.24 0.67 -9.44
CA SER A 217 -13.54 1.26 -9.06
C SER A 217 -13.82 2.55 -9.83
N THR A 218 -12.80 3.33 -10.21
CA THR A 218 -13.00 4.55 -11.00
C THR A 218 -13.44 4.24 -12.44
N TYR A 219 -13.05 3.08 -12.98
CA TYR A 219 -13.62 2.53 -14.22
C TYR A 219 -15.14 2.27 -14.08
N VAL A 220 -15.58 1.85 -12.89
CA VAL A 220 -16.99 1.57 -12.56
C VAL A 220 -17.78 2.86 -12.29
N ASP A 221 -17.22 3.80 -11.52
CA ASP A 221 -17.90 5.06 -11.14
C ASP A 221 -17.98 6.10 -12.27
N ALA A 222 -17.16 5.98 -13.32
CA ALA A 222 -17.30 6.82 -14.50
C ALA A 222 -18.59 6.54 -15.29
N ASP A 223 -19.32 5.46 -14.97
CA ASP A 223 -20.29 4.91 -15.91
C ASP A 223 -21.54 4.21 -15.31
N THR A 224 -21.92 4.44 -14.05
CA THR A 224 -23.20 3.85 -13.54
C THR A 224 -24.42 4.35 -14.32
N ASP A 225 -24.37 5.57 -14.88
CA ASP A 225 -25.48 6.18 -15.62
C ASP A 225 -25.46 5.92 -17.14
N ALA A 226 -24.30 5.63 -17.76
CA ALA A 226 -24.23 5.35 -19.20
C ALA A 226 -24.21 3.83 -19.52
N TYR A 227 -23.84 2.96 -18.56
CA TYR A 227 -24.01 1.50 -18.69
C TYR A 227 -25.45 1.00 -18.53
N ALA A 228 -26.28 1.69 -17.75
CA ALA A 228 -27.66 1.25 -17.46
C ALA A 228 -28.54 1.08 -18.71
N ALA A 229 -28.14 1.65 -19.85
CA ALA A 229 -28.87 1.59 -21.11
C ALA A 229 -28.43 0.45 -22.07
N TYR A 230 -27.29 -0.23 -21.85
CA TYR A 230 -26.69 -1.12 -22.87
C TYR A 230 -26.14 -2.47 -22.37
N ALA A 231 -26.40 -2.86 -21.12
CA ALA A 231 -25.78 -4.01 -20.47
C ALA A 231 -26.20 -5.40 -21.02
N ALA A 232 -25.30 -6.03 -21.78
CA ALA A 232 -25.17 -7.49 -21.88
C ALA A 232 -23.71 -7.96 -21.70
N ASP A 233 -22.70 -7.11 -21.97
CA ASP A 233 -21.26 -7.46 -21.97
C ASP A 233 -20.39 -6.48 -21.16
N ALA A 234 -21.06 -5.61 -20.43
CA ALA A 234 -20.56 -4.59 -19.52
C ALA A 234 -19.55 -5.13 -18.49
N ASP A 235 -19.98 -6.14 -17.74
CA ASP A 235 -19.23 -6.71 -16.62
C ASP A 235 -17.95 -7.43 -17.09
N ASN A 236 -17.94 -7.97 -18.32
CA ASN A 236 -16.77 -8.64 -18.89
C ASN A 236 -15.67 -7.65 -19.29
N ALA A 237 -16.03 -6.49 -19.84
CA ALA A 237 -15.08 -5.44 -20.16
C ALA A 237 -14.42 -4.85 -18.90
N VAL A 238 -15.21 -4.67 -17.84
CA VAL A 238 -14.73 -4.30 -16.50
C VAL A 238 -13.72 -5.35 -16.01
N ALA A 239 -14.11 -6.62 -15.96
CA ALA A 239 -13.25 -7.70 -15.48
C ALA A 239 -11.92 -7.82 -16.26
N ALA A 240 -11.95 -7.64 -17.59
CA ALA A 240 -10.76 -7.65 -18.42
C ALA A 240 -9.83 -6.45 -18.15
N ALA A 241 -10.39 -5.26 -17.91
CA ALA A 241 -9.61 -4.09 -17.53
C ALA A 241 -8.94 -4.27 -16.16
N TYR A 242 -9.68 -4.82 -15.17
CA TYR A 242 -9.12 -5.18 -13.87
C TYR A 242 -7.94 -6.15 -14.00
N ALA A 243 -8.12 -7.25 -14.74
CA ALA A 243 -7.09 -8.28 -14.91
C ALA A 243 -5.81 -7.73 -15.59
N TYR A 244 -5.94 -6.82 -16.56
CA TYR A 244 -4.78 -6.21 -17.19
C TYR A 244 -4.10 -5.17 -16.28
N VAL A 245 -4.86 -4.31 -15.60
CA VAL A 245 -4.30 -3.34 -14.65
C VAL A 245 -3.54 -4.07 -13.56
N GLU A 246 -4.13 -5.11 -13.00
CA GLU A 246 -3.48 -6.00 -12.04
C GLU A 246 -2.21 -6.60 -12.65
N ALA A 247 -2.26 -7.14 -13.87
CA ALA A 247 -1.07 -7.70 -14.51
C ALA A 247 0.06 -6.67 -14.77
N VAL A 248 -0.27 -5.44 -15.12
CA VAL A 248 0.71 -4.37 -15.37
C VAL A 248 1.28 -3.80 -14.08
N MET A 249 0.47 -3.67 -13.04
CA MET A 249 0.88 -3.11 -11.76
C MET A 249 1.55 -4.15 -10.86
N ALA A 250 1.23 -5.43 -11.02
CA ALA A 250 1.73 -6.50 -10.16
C ALA A 250 3.27 -6.59 -10.08
N PRO A 251 4.07 -6.36 -11.14
CA PRO A 251 5.52 -6.29 -11.02
C PRO A 251 5.97 -5.18 -10.06
N THR A 252 5.43 -3.97 -10.22
CA THR A 252 5.73 -2.82 -9.36
C THR A 252 5.28 -3.06 -7.92
N VAL A 253 4.06 -3.60 -7.72
CA VAL A 253 3.54 -3.94 -6.39
C VAL A 253 4.45 -4.95 -5.70
N ARG A 254 4.80 -6.06 -6.37
CA ARG A 254 5.70 -7.07 -5.81
C ARG A 254 7.09 -6.53 -5.49
N GLU A 255 7.68 -5.73 -6.38
CA GLU A 255 8.97 -5.08 -6.14
C GLU A 255 8.91 -4.23 -4.86
N LEU A 256 7.85 -3.44 -4.71
CA LEU A 256 7.67 -2.55 -3.59
C LEU A 256 7.36 -3.32 -2.29
N GLU A 257 6.58 -4.39 -2.34
CA GLU A 257 6.34 -5.30 -1.22
C GLU A 257 7.63 -5.97 -0.75
N ASP A 258 8.43 -6.51 -1.66
CA ASP A 258 9.72 -7.14 -1.31
C ASP A 258 10.67 -6.10 -0.71
N SER A 259 10.72 -4.88 -1.26
CA SER A 259 11.50 -3.79 -0.66
C SER A 259 11.00 -3.36 0.72
N ALA A 260 9.70 -3.49 0.99
CA ALA A 260 9.09 -3.19 2.28
C ALA A 260 9.40 -4.28 3.32
N PHE A 261 9.45 -5.57 2.92
CA PHE A 261 9.94 -6.64 3.78
C PHE A 261 11.43 -6.46 4.11
N ASP A 262 12.26 -6.09 3.14
CA ASP A 262 13.68 -5.77 3.36
C ASP A 262 13.85 -4.56 4.30
N LEU A 263 12.99 -3.55 4.17
CA LEU A 263 12.94 -2.43 5.10
C LEU A 263 12.55 -2.90 6.50
N LEU A 264 11.51 -3.72 6.63
CA LEU A 264 11.03 -4.24 7.92
C LEU A 264 12.13 -5.01 8.65
N ASP A 265 12.91 -5.84 7.94
CA ASP A 265 14.07 -6.52 8.49
C ASP A 265 15.08 -5.55 9.09
N ARG A 266 15.45 -4.51 8.33
CA ARG A 266 16.39 -3.48 8.80
C ARG A 266 15.82 -2.67 9.97
N LEU A 267 14.53 -2.33 9.96
CA LEU A 267 13.86 -1.59 11.04
C LEU A 267 13.88 -2.38 12.35
N ILE A 268 13.66 -3.69 12.28
CA ILE A 268 13.77 -4.59 13.43
C ILE A 268 15.21 -4.61 13.91
N ASP A 269 16.20 -4.73 13.03
CA ASP A 269 17.60 -4.88 13.44
C ASP A 269 18.25 -3.62 14.04
N VAL A 270 17.59 -2.44 14.02
CA VAL A 270 18.09 -1.21 14.68
C VAL A 270 18.48 -1.44 16.15
N HIS A 271 17.72 -2.26 16.89
CA HIS A 271 17.99 -2.58 18.30
C HIS A 271 19.05 -3.66 18.52
N ARG A 272 19.43 -4.42 17.46
CA ARG A 272 20.45 -5.47 17.54
C ARG A 272 21.80 -4.82 17.37
N LYS A 273 22.36 -4.32 18.47
CA LYS A 273 23.82 -4.17 18.55
C LYS A 273 24.41 -5.52 18.13
N VAL A 274 25.23 -5.50 17.07
CA VAL A 274 26.09 -6.63 16.69
C VAL A 274 26.81 -7.04 17.98
N ALA A 275 26.44 -8.20 18.52
CA ALA A 275 27.12 -8.81 19.64
C ALA A 275 28.53 -9.25 19.21
#